data_AF-A0A3C2EGU5-F1
#
_entry.id   AF-A0A3C2EGU5-F1
#
_cell.length_a   1.000
_cell.length_b   1.000
_cell.length_c   1.000
_cell.angle_alpha   90.00
_cell.angle_beta   90.00
_cell.angle_gamma   90.00
#
_symmetry.space_group_name_H-M   'P 1'
#
loop_
_entity.id
_entity.type
_entity.pdbx_description
1 polymer ?
#
loop_
_entity_poly.entity_id
_entity_poly.type
_entity_poly.pdbx_seq_one_letter_code
_entity_poly.pdbx_strand_id
1 'polypeptide(L)'
;TKLNEEIRELDEALSRENNQAEVESEFGDILFTLVNYARFLGVDPETALEKTNRKFKKRFENIENNSAKLVTEMTVDEMNFLWEKAKMSENDTNTGGLDD
;
A
#
# COMPACT_ATOMS: atom_id res chain seq x y z
N THR A 1 1.17 20.07 7.09
CA THR A 1 1.88 19.77 5.83
C THR A 1 0.85 19.87 4.72
N LYS A 2 1.25 20.15 3.48
CA LYS A 2 0.30 20.18 2.35
C LYS A 2 -0.50 18.88 2.26
N LEU A 3 0.14 17.72 2.53
CA LEU A 3 -0.56 16.43 2.60
C LEU A 3 -1.72 16.40 3.61
N ASN A 4 -1.54 16.99 4.80
CA ASN A 4 -2.62 17.04 5.79
C ASN A 4 -3.72 18.05 5.40
N GLU A 5 -3.44 18.99 4.51
CA GLU A 5 -4.45 19.89 3.94
C GLU A 5 -5.29 19.12 2.92
N GLU A 6 -4.67 18.44 1.94
CA GLU A 6 -5.40 17.69 0.92
C GLU A 6 -6.26 16.57 1.53
N ILE A 7 -5.78 15.92 2.61
CA ILE A 7 -6.57 14.90 3.33
C ILE A 7 -7.83 15.52 3.94
N ARG A 8 -7.75 16.74 4.49
CA ARG A 8 -8.92 17.43 5.05
C ARG A 8 -9.88 17.87 3.97
N GLU A 9 -9.38 18.36 2.84
CA GLU A 9 -10.21 18.74 1.68
C GLU A 9 -10.93 17.51 1.12
N LEU A 10 -10.27 16.34 1.04
CA LEU A 10 -10.90 15.08 0.69
C LEU A 10 -11.98 14.64 1.72
N ASP A 11 -11.71 14.75 3.02
CA ASP A 11 -12.70 14.43 4.07
C ASP A 11 -13.93 15.35 3.99
N GLU A 12 -13.71 16.65 3.73
CA GLU A 12 -14.78 17.62 3.50
C GLU A 12 -15.61 17.28 2.26
N ALA A 13 -14.95 16.90 1.17
CA ALA A 13 -15.61 16.38 -0.02
C ALA A 13 -16.47 15.17 0.38
N LEU A 14 -15.90 14.12 0.98
CA LEU A 14 -16.66 12.91 1.33
C LEU A 14 -17.90 13.14 2.22
N SER A 15 -17.96 14.26 2.94
CA SER A 15 -19.11 14.63 3.77
C SER A 15 -20.33 15.17 3.00
N ARG A 16 -20.19 15.52 1.72
CA ARG A 16 -21.23 16.13 0.89
C ARG A 16 -21.91 15.10 -0.02
N GLU A 17 -23.19 15.28 -0.33
CA GLU A 17 -23.89 14.41 -1.28
C GLU A 17 -23.57 14.78 -2.74
N ASN A 18 -23.53 13.79 -3.64
CA ASN A 18 -23.37 13.94 -5.10
C ASN A 18 -22.11 14.68 -5.57
N ASN A 19 -20.99 14.56 -4.84
CA ASN A 19 -19.79 15.35 -5.09
C ASN A 19 -18.59 14.51 -5.58
N GLN A 20 -18.86 13.38 -6.25
CA GLN A 20 -17.82 12.46 -6.73
C GLN A 20 -16.70 13.14 -7.53
N ALA A 21 -17.01 14.19 -8.29
CA ALA A 21 -16.02 14.97 -9.04
C ALA A 21 -15.06 15.75 -8.12
N GLU A 22 -15.55 16.28 -7.00
CA GLU A 22 -14.72 16.94 -5.98
C GLU A 22 -13.83 15.90 -5.30
N VAL A 23 -14.39 14.74 -4.91
CA VAL A 23 -13.62 13.61 -4.36
C VAL A 23 -12.48 13.18 -5.29
N GLU A 24 -12.73 13.09 -6.60
CA GLU A 24 -11.70 12.74 -7.58
C GLU A 24 -10.61 13.82 -7.68
N SER A 25 -11.00 15.11 -7.63
CA SER A 25 -10.06 16.23 -7.62
C SER A 25 -9.15 16.20 -6.39
N GLU A 26 -9.72 16.13 -5.19
CA GLU A 26 -8.97 16.16 -3.94
C GLU A 26 -8.07 14.92 -3.78
N PHE A 27 -8.55 13.76 -4.23
CA PHE A 27 -7.70 12.56 -4.27
C PHE A 27 -6.52 12.71 -5.24
N GLY A 28 -6.72 13.39 -6.37
CA GLY A 28 -5.65 13.76 -7.30
C GLY A 28 -4.59 14.66 -6.65
N ASP A 29 -5.01 15.64 -5.85
CA ASP A 29 -4.11 16.55 -5.15
C ASP A 29 -3.29 15.84 -4.06
N ILE A 30 -3.87 14.84 -3.37
CA ILE A 30 -3.11 13.94 -2.49
C ILE A 30 -2.00 13.22 -3.26
N LEU A 31 -2.32 12.59 -4.40
CA LEU A 31 -1.34 11.87 -5.20
C LEU A 31 -0.22 12.80 -5.69
N PHE A 32 -0.58 13.99 -6.19
CA PHE A 32 0.38 14.99 -6.63
C PHE A 32 1.30 15.45 -5.49
N THR A 33 0.73 15.71 -4.32
CA THR A 33 1.47 16.11 -3.12
C THR A 33 2.41 15.00 -2.65
N LEU A 34 1.99 13.74 -2.67
CA LEU A 34 2.86 12.60 -2.32
C LEU A 34 4.03 12.44 -3.30
N VAL A 35 3.78 12.58 -4.59
CA VAL A 35 4.82 12.51 -5.64
C VAL A 35 5.85 13.63 -5.44
N ASN A 36 5.40 14.86 -5.15
CA ASN A 36 6.31 15.97 -4.87
C ASN A 36 7.06 15.81 -3.55
N TYR A 37 6.41 15.26 -2.54
CA TYR A 37 7.05 14.95 -1.27
C TYR A 37 8.15 13.90 -1.44
N ALA A 38 7.92 12.85 -2.25
CA ALA A 38 8.96 11.89 -2.60
C ALA A 38 10.18 12.56 -3.24
N ARG A 39 9.96 13.45 -4.22
CA ARG A 39 11.05 14.22 -4.86
C ARG A 39 11.84 15.07 -3.86
N PHE A 40 11.14 15.75 -2.95
CA PHE A 40 11.80 16.54 -1.89
C PHE A 40 12.69 15.68 -0.98
N LEU A 41 12.29 14.44 -0.72
CA LEU A 41 13.08 13.46 0.03
C LEU A 41 14.21 12.80 -0.78
N GLY A 42 14.38 13.14 -2.06
CA GLY A 42 15.33 12.47 -2.95
C GLY A 42 14.93 11.04 -3.32
N VAL A 43 13.64 10.71 -3.19
CA VAL A 43 13.08 9.40 -3.54
C VAL A 43 12.42 9.48 -4.91
N ASP A 44 12.75 8.52 -5.78
CA ASP A 44 12.03 8.32 -7.02
C ASP A 44 10.68 7.62 -6.74
N PRO A 45 9.53 8.30 -6.97
CA PRO A 45 8.22 7.79 -6.58
C PRO A 45 7.81 6.54 -7.37
N GLU A 46 8.20 6.45 -8.65
CA GLU A 46 7.90 5.29 -9.49
C GLU A 46 8.62 4.03 -8.97
N THR A 47 9.93 4.14 -8.72
CA THR A 47 10.75 3.06 -8.15
C THR A 47 10.26 2.66 -6.75
N ALA A 48 9.85 3.64 -5.93
CA ALA A 48 9.31 3.37 -4.58
C ALA A 48 7.99 2.59 -4.65
N LEU A 49 7.10 2.98 -5.56
CA LEU A 49 5.84 2.28 -5.80
C LEU A 49 6.08 0.88 -6.38
N GLU A 50 6.99 0.73 -7.34
CA GLU A 50 7.34 -0.56 -7.95
C GLU A 50 7.87 -1.55 -6.91
N LYS A 51 8.77 -1.11 -6.02
CA LYS A 51 9.27 -1.91 -4.89
C LYS A 51 8.14 -2.38 -3.98
N THR A 52 7.19 -1.48 -3.69
CA THR A 52 6.02 -1.78 -2.88
C THR A 52 5.14 -2.82 -3.59
N ASN A 53 4.83 -2.64 -4.87
CA ASN A 53 4.04 -3.58 -5.66
C ASN A 53 4.67 -4.98 -5.72
N ARG A 54 5.99 -5.09 -5.91
CA ARG A 54 6.69 -6.39 -5.86
C ARG A 54 6.55 -7.09 -4.51
N LYS A 55 6.67 -6.33 -3.41
CA LYS A 55 6.46 -6.83 -2.04
C LYS A 55 5.02 -7.31 -1.82
N PHE A 56 4.03 -6.56 -2.30
CA PHE A 56 2.62 -6.99 -2.25
C PHE A 56 2.39 -8.27 -3.05
N LYS A 57 2.93 -8.35 -4.27
CA LYS A 57 2.85 -9.54 -5.13
C LYS A 57 3.46 -10.78 -4.46
N LYS A 58 4.68 -10.67 -3.93
CA LYS A 58 5.36 -11.78 -3.24
C LYS A 58 4.54 -12.31 -2.05
N ARG A 59 3.94 -11.41 -1.27
CA ARG A 59 3.08 -11.78 -0.14
C ARG A 59 1.81 -12.46 -0.59
N PHE A 60 1.20 -11.94 -1.64
CA PHE A 60 0.00 -12.52 -2.21
C PHE A 60 0.27 -13.94 -2.73
N GLU A 61 1.36 -14.14 -3.49
CA GLU A 61 1.79 -15.46 -3.96
C GLU A 61 2.06 -16.43 -2.78
N ASN A 62 2.63 -15.94 -1.67
CA ASN A 62 2.82 -16.75 -0.47
C ASN A 62 1.48 -17.18 0.17
N ILE A 63 0.53 -16.25 0.28
CA ILE A 63 -0.82 -16.53 0.78
C ILE A 63 -1.52 -17.56 -0.11
N GLU A 64 -1.48 -17.39 -1.43
CA GLU A 64 -2.08 -18.33 -2.39
C GLU A 64 -1.47 -19.74 -2.26
N ASN A 65 -0.14 -19.83 -2.15
CA ASN A 65 0.55 -21.12 -2.03
C ASN A 65 0.31 -21.83 -0.69
N ASN A 66 -0.05 -21.09 0.37
CA ASN A 66 -0.23 -21.62 1.72
C ASN A 66 -1.70 -21.73 2.14
N SER A 67 -2.63 -21.40 1.25
CA SER A 67 -4.05 -21.47 1.52
C SER A 67 -4.69 -22.71 0.89
N ALA A 68 -5.60 -23.34 1.62
CA ALA A 68 -6.50 -24.36 1.09
C ALA A 68 -7.72 -23.79 0.35
N LYS A 69 -7.96 -22.48 0.46
CA LYS A 69 -9.06 -21.72 -0.18
C LYS A 69 -8.51 -20.73 -1.20
N LEU A 70 -9.32 -20.38 -2.21
CA LEU A 70 -9.01 -19.24 -3.07
C LEU A 70 -9.01 -17.95 -2.24
N VAL A 71 -8.07 -17.03 -2.54
CA VAL A 71 -7.98 -15.72 -1.88
C VAL A 71 -9.31 -14.95 -1.96
N THR A 72 -10.00 -15.06 -3.10
CA THR A 72 -11.32 -14.43 -3.32
C THR A 72 -12.43 -14.95 -2.42
N GLU A 73 -12.22 -16.09 -1.75
CA GLU A 73 -13.18 -16.75 -0.86
C GLU A 73 -12.83 -16.57 0.63
N MET A 74 -11.72 -15.90 0.93
CA MET A 74 -11.28 -15.66 2.30
C MET A 74 -12.02 -14.48 2.94
N THR A 75 -12.22 -14.56 4.25
CA THR A 75 -12.57 -13.38 5.03
C THR A 75 -11.37 -12.44 5.15
N VAL A 76 -11.64 -11.17 5.45
CA VAL A 76 -10.59 -10.16 5.72
C VAL A 76 -9.66 -10.61 6.86
N ASP A 77 -10.20 -11.28 7.88
CA ASP A 77 -9.42 -11.76 9.01
C ASP A 77 -8.51 -12.95 8.63
N GLU A 78 -9.02 -13.90 7.83
CA GLU A 78 -8.22 -15.00 7.27
C GLU A 78 -7.08 -14.45 6.40
N MET A 79 -7.38 -13.45 5.55
CA MET A 79 -6.40 -12.76 4.73
C MET A 79 -5.32 -12.07 5.57
N ASN A 80 -5.73 -11.34 6.61
CA ASN A 80 -4.82 -10.64 7.51
C ASN A 80 -3.90 -11.61 8.26
N PHE A 81 -4.42 -12.74 8.73
CA PHE A 81 -3.61 -13.75 9.41
C PHE A 81 -2.52 -14.33 8.50
N LEU A 82 -2.89 -14.72 7.26
CA LEU A 82 -1.92 -15.24 6.29
C LEU A 82 -0.95 -14.15 5.82
N TRP A 83 -1.40 -12.90 5.73
CA TRP A 83 -0.56 -11.75 5.43
C TRP A 83 0.52 -11.52 6.46
N GLU A 84 0.18 -11.51 7.76
CA GLU A 84 1.18 -11.39 8.83
C GLU A 84 2.17 -12.56 8.83
N LYS A 85 1.70 -13.78 8.59
CA LYS A 85 2.59 -14.96 8.44
C LYS A 85 3.55 -14.80 7.25
N ALA A 86 3.07 -14.30 6.11
CA ALA A 86 3.91 -14.04 4.94
C ALA A 86 4.98 -12.98 5.24
N LYS A 87 4.65 -11.92 6.00
CA LYS A 87 5.65 -10.92 6.45
C LYS A 87 6.79 -11.54 7.27
N MET A 88 6.47 -12.46 8.18
CA MET A 88 7.47 -13.10 9.04
C MET A 88 8.46 -13.94 8.22
N SER A 89 7.96 -14.70 7.24
CA SER A 89 8.82 -15.53 6.36
C SER A 89 9.79 -14.74 5.48
N GLU A 90 9.51 -13.45 5.21
CA GLU A 90 10.43 -12.55 4.50
C GLU A 90 11.57 -12.04 5.38
N ASN A 91 11.37 -11.92 6.70
CA ASN A 91 12.39 -11.39 7.62
C ASN A 91 13.47 -12.44 7.93
N ASP A 92 13.11 -13.73 7.96
CA ASP A 92 14.05 -14.82 8.25
C ASP A 92 15.04 -15.11 7.11
N THR A 93 14.76 -14.65 5.88
CA THR A 93 15.68 -14.83 4.74
C THR A 93 16.73 -13.73 4.63
N ASN A 94 16.65 -12.65 5.42
CA ASN A 94 17.58 -11.52 5.34
C ASN A 94 18.70 -11.57 6.39
N THR A 95 18.83 -12.66 7.16
CA THR A 95 19.86 -12.85 8.20
C THR A 95 20.90 -13.94 7.88
N GLY A 96 20.85 -14.55 6.69
CA GLY A 96 21.72 -15.68 6.31
C GLY A 96 22.81 -15.37 5.28
N GLY A 97 23.21 -14.10 5.10
CA GLY A 97 24.10 -13.66 4.03
C GLY A 97 25.31 -12.85 4.48
N LEU A 98 25.92 -13.21 5.60
CA LEU A 98 27.26 -12.79 6.02
C LEU A 98 27.87 -13.94 6.81
N ASP A 99 28.42 -14.93 6.09
CA ASP A 99 29.51 -15.82 6.51
C ASP A 99 29.83 -16.75 5.33
N ASP A 100 30.67 -16.25 4.42
CA ASP A 100 31.77 -16.92 3.71
C ASP A 100 32.36 -16.01 2.60
#